data_AF-A0AAE8AK07-F1
#
_entry.id   AF-A0AAE8AK07-F1
#
_cell.length_a   1.000
_cell.length_b   1.000
_cell.length_c   1.000
_cell.angle_alpha   90.00
_cell.angle_beta   90.00
_cell.angle_gamma   90.00
#
_symmetry.space_group_name_H-M   'P 1'
#
loop_
_entity.id
_entity.type
_entity.pdbx_description
1 polymer ?
#
loop_
_entity_poly.entity_id
_entity_poly.type
_entity_poly.pdbx_seq_one_letter_code
_entity_poly.pdbx_strand_id
1 'polypeptide(L)'
;MDFCIKCGHALAEGAHFCGNCGVAIGEAHTESEQRKTVYDGEVYKCPNCAERLNSFMSSCPSCGYELRGTRNKSRVDELANKLELAESAEQKISIIRNFYIPNTKEDIYEFVILATSNMNSYNYDYEAWEIKLEQAYQKAVLSFGGTQEFQYINQLYMKAKRHKKLKYFIRTIMGSRLLTCLLLGAVGIIMLTVGSVLGGLSGDKNSPFYMIALIGFFPIVGAFLYVVAGDRDNE
;
A
#
# COMPACT_ATOMS: atom_id res chain seq x y z
N MET A 1 1.27 11.33 72.74
CA MET A 1 0.19 11.55 71.77
C MET A 1 0.86 11.78 70.43
N ASP A 2 0.68 10.86 69.50
CA ASP A 2 1.30 10.94 68.18
C ASP A 2 0.33 11.61 67.21
N PHE A 3 0.86 12.34 66.23
CA PHE A 3 0.06 13.07 65.24
C PHE A 3 0.34 12.55 63.84
N CYS A 4 -0.70 12.51 63.00
CA CYS A 4 -0.60 12.07 61.61
C CYS A 4 0.33 12.99 60.82
N ILE A 5 1.39 12.43 60.22
CA ILE A 5 2.36 13.17 59.41
C ILE A 5 1.74 13.82 58.15
N LYS A 6 0.59 13.32 57.68
CA LYS A 6 -0.07 13.81 56.46
C LYS A 6 -1.10 14.92 56.72
N CYS A 7 -1.83 14.87 57.83
CA CYS A 7 -2.95 15.79 58.09
C CYS A 7 -2.95 16.44 59.48
N GLY A 8 -1.99 16.12 60.34
CA GLY A 8 -1.85 16.71 61.67
C GLY A 8 -2.89 16.28 62.70
N HIS A 9 -3.79 15.35 62.37
CA HIS A 9 -4.80 14.86 63.30
C HIS A 9 -4.17 13.97 64.39
N ALA A 10 -4.67 14.08 65.62
CA ALA A 10 -4.23 13.25 66.74
C ALA A 10 -4.56 11.78 66.49
N LEU A 11 -3.59 10.90 66.72
CA LEU A 11 -3.75 9.46 66.52
C LEU A 11 -4.25 8.81 67.81
N ALA A 12 -5.22 7.89 67.68
CA ALA A 12 -5.65 7.07 68.79
C ALA A 12 -4.54 6.08 69.18
N GLU A 13 -4.44 5.70 70.46
CA GLU A 13 -3.45 4.73 70.93
C GLU A 13 -3.63 3.39 70.20
N GLY A 14 -2.55 2.87 69.61
CA GLY A 14 -2.57 1.62 68.84
C GLY A 14 -3.19 1.70 67.45
N ALA A 15 -3.47 2.89 66.92
CA ALA A 15 -4.04 3.03 65.58
C ALA A 15 -3.04 2.66 64.47
N HIS A 16 -3.45 1.74 63.58
CA HIS A 16 -2.69 1.39 62.38
C HIS A 16 -2.96 2.36 61.20
N PHE A 17 -4.03 3.15 61.26
CA PHE A 17 -4.41 4.14 60.24
C PHE A 17 -4.95 5.42 60.89
N CYS A 18 -4.75 6.57 60.24
CA CYS A 18 -5.31 7.84 60.68
C CYS A 18 -6.83 7.89 60.44
N GLY A 19 -7.63 8.05 61.50
CA GLY A 19 -9.10 8.12 61.40
C GLY A 19 -9.65 9.32 60.62
N ASN A 20 -8.86 10.36 60.38
CA ASN A 20 -9.28 11.54 59.61
C ASN A 20 -8.95 11.45 58.10
N CYS A 21 -7.76 10.97 57.74
CA CYS A 21 -7.31 10.96 56.33
C CYS A 21 -6.97 9.57 55.77
N GLY A 22 -7.09 8.51 56.57
CA GLY A 22 -6.91 7.11 56.16
C GLY A 22 -5.48 6.67 55.89
N VAL A 23 -4.46 7.48 56.19
CA VAL A 23 -3.05 7.08 55.94
C VAL A 23 -2.58 6.07 56.98
N ALA A 24 -1.87 5.03 56.57
CA ALA A 24 -1.27 4.05 57.46
C ALA A 24 -0.19 4.70 58.35
N ILE A 25 -0.11 4.26 59.60
CA ILE A 25 0.81 4.76 60.62
C ILE A 25 1.85 3.66 60.84
N GLY A 26 3.12 3.94 60.56
CA GLY A 26 4.22 2.99 60.81
C GLY A 26 5.03 2.55 59.59
N GLU A 27 4.62 2.91 58.37
CA GLU A 27 5.45 2.71 57.18
C GLU A 27 6.11 4.04 56.81
N ALA A 28 7.44 4.11 56.99
CA ALA A 28 8.26 5.12 56.33
C ALA A 28 7.96 5.02 54.84
N HIS A 29 7.43 6.09 54.26
CA HIS A 29 7.08 6.26 52.84
C HIS A 29 7.88 5.35 51.91
N THR A 30 7.41 4.12 51.71
CA THR A 30 7.71 3.40 50.49
C THR A 30 6.69 3.97 49.53
N GLU A 31 7.24 4.80 48.64
CA GLU A 31 6.62 5.44 47.49
C GLU A 31 5.23 4.90 47.20
N SER A 32 4.25 5.80 47.22
CA SER A 32 2.92 5.56 46.64
C SER A 32 3.08 4.65 45.43
N GLU A 33 2.35 3.53 45.37
CA GLU A 33 2.28 2.69 44.18
C GLU A 33 1.86 3.59 43.00
N GLN A 34 2.85 4.21 42.35
CA GLN A 34 2.63 4.99 41.16
C GLN A 34 2.16 3.97 40.15
N ARG A 35 0.93 4.12 39.67
CA ARG A 35 0.42 3.38 38.52
C ARG A 35 1.51 3.37 37.46
N LYS A 36 2.20 2.23 37.28
CA LYS A 36 3.21 2.05 36.23
C LYS A 36 2.46 2.14 34.91
N THR A 37 2.49 3.30 34.27
CA THR A 37 2.03 3.44 32.89
C THR A 37 3.11 2.81 32.02
N VAL A 38 2.83 1.59 31.53
CA VAL A 38 3.65 0.99 30.47
C VAL A 38 3.30 1.72 29.18
N TYR A 39 4.23 2.57 28.72
CA TYR A 39 4.15 3.16 27.40
C TYR A 39 4.75 2.15 26.40
N ASP A 40 3.96 1.74 25.41
CA ASP A 40 4.44 0.95 24.28
C ASP A 40 4.70 1.89 23.09
N GLY A 41 5.86 1.72 22.45
CA GLY A 41 6.28 2.50 21.27
C GLY A 41 7.28 3.64 21.51
N GLU A 42 7.78 4.19 20.41
CA GLU A 42 8.74 5.30 20.39
C GLU A 42 8.02 6.65 20.31
N VAL A 43 8.54 7.65 21.02
CA VAL A 43 8.05 9.04 20.93
C VAL A 43 9.08 9.87 20.19
N TYR A 44 8.74 10.28 18.96
CA TYR A 44 9.58 11.19 18.17
C TYR A 44 9.38 12.62 18.64
N LYS A 45 10.49 13.28 19.01
CA LYS A 45 10.49 14.68 19.47
C LYS A 45 11.41 15.54 18.61
N CYS A 46 11.04 16.81 18.45
CA CYS A 46 11.88 17.78 17.78
C CYS A 46 13.20 17.96 18.57
N PRO A 47 14.37 17.82 17.92
CA PRO A 47 15.66 17.99 18.61
C PRO A 47 15.92 19.44 19.05
N ASN A 48 15.21 20.42 18.47
CA ASN A 48 15.38 21.83 18.78
C ASN A 48 14.42 22.35 19.88
N CYS A 49 13.15 21.93 19.87
CA CYS A 49 12.13 22.46 20.81
C CYS A 49 11.37 21.41 21.62
N ALA A 50 11.72 20.13 21.49
CA ALA A 50 11.08 18.99 22.16
C ALA A 50 9.59 18.75 21.85
N GLU A 51 9.00 19.48 20.90
CA GLU A 51 7.64 19.23 20.38
C GLU A 51 7.49 17.78 19.91
N ARG A 52 6.31 17.18 20.12
CA ARG A 52 6.02 15.84 19.60
C ARG A 52 5.85 15.91 18.08
N LEU A 53 6.59 15.08 17.37
CA LEU A 53 6.51 14.99 15.92
C LEU A 53 5.53 13.88 15.50
N ASN A 54 4.60 14.26 14.63
CA ASN A 54 3.79 13.34 13.83
C ASN A 54 4.59 12.79 12.65
N SER A 55 4.04 11.74 12.06
CA SER A 55 4.56 11.06 10.88
C SER A 55 4.79 11.95 9.69
N PHE A 56 5.89 11.68 8.97
CA PHE A 56 6.27 12.33 7.70
C PHE A 56 6.49 13.85 7.74
N MET A 57 6.69 14.43 8.93
CA MET A 57 7.05 15.85 9.01
C MET A 57 8.51 16.05 8.57
N SER A 58 8.70 16.92 7.58
CA SER A 58 10.02 17.39 7.13
C SER A 58 10.55 18.57 7.96
N SER A 59 9.67 19.23 8.72
CA SER A 59 10.01 20.32 9.63
C SER A 59 9.10 20.32 10.86
N CYS A 60 9.63 20.84 11.97
CA CYS A 60 8.86 20.96 13.21
C CYS A 60 7.82 22.09 13.08
N PRO A 61 6.54 21.83 13.40
CA PRO A 61 5.47 22.82 13.26
C PRO A 61 5.60 23.95 14.29
N SER A 62 6.23 23.70 15.44
CA SER A 62 6.34 24.66 16.53
C SER A 62 7.55 25.59 16.40
N CYS A 63 8.66 25.15 15.80
CA CYS A 63 9.90 25.95 15.73
C CYS A 63 10.56 26.03 14.35
N GLY A 64 10.01 25.37 13.33
CA GLY A 64 10.54 25.39 11.96
C GLY A 64 11.83 24.58 11.74
N TYR A 65 12.33 23.85 12.74
CA TYR A 65 13.52 23.03 12.59
C TYR A 65 13.34 21.96 11.51
N GLU A 66 14.20 21.93 10.49
CA GLU A 66 14.18 20.93 9.43
C GLU A 66 14.71 19.58 9.93
N LEU A 67 13.89 18.54 9.78
CA LEU A 67 14.19 17.18 10.22
C LEU A 67 15.00 16.48 9.12
N ARG A 68 16.32 16.72 9.08
CA ARG A 68 17.25 16.06 8.16
C ARG A 68 17.99 14.90 8.85
N GLY A 69 18.02 13.74 8.21
CA GLY A 69 19.02 12.70 8.51
C GLY A 69 18.74 11.73 9.67
N THR A 70 17.52 11.65 10.20
CA THR A 70 17.19 10.61 11.20
C THR A 70 16.93 9.27 10.50
N ARG A 71 17.99 8.50 10.22
CA ARG A 71 17.87 7.09 9.82
C ARG A 71 17.74 6.23 11.08
N ASN A 72 16.53 6.16 11.63
CA ASN A 72 16.17 4.95 12.36
C ASN A 72 16.06 3.85 11.30
N LYS A 73 16.74 2.71 11.50
CA LYS A 73 16.59 1.54 10.61
C LYS A 73 15.13 1.12 10.67
N SER A 74 14.36 1.42 9.63
CA SER A 74 12.96 1.00 9.60
C SER A 74 12.91 -0.53 9.46
N ARG A 75 11.79 -1.15 9.87
CA ARG A 75 11.62 -2.59 9.64
C ARG A 75 11.53 -2.91 8.15
N VAL A 76 11.13 -1.92 7.34
CA VAL A 76 11.04 -2.03 5.88
C VAL A 76 12.43 -1.93 5.25
N ASP A 77 13.33 -1.10 5.78
CA ASP A 77 14.74 -1.07 5.41
C ASP A 77 15.40 -2.44 5.69
N GLU A 78 15.13 -3.03 6.86
CA GLU A 78 15.66 -4.35 7.18
C GLU A 78 15.13 -5.42 6.22
N LEU A 79 13.86 -5.34 5.84
CA LEU A 79 13.28 -6.21 4.82
C LEU A 79 14.00 -6.04 3.47
N ALA A 80 14.22 -4.81 3.01
CA ALA A 80 14.90 -4.54 1.75
C ALA A 80 16.32 -5.13 1.75
N ASN A 81 17.09 -4.91 2.83
CA ASN A 81 18.42 -5.50 2.99
C ASN A 81 18.40 -7.03 2.97
N LYS A 82 17.43 -7.66 3.65
CA LYS A 82 17.27 -9.13 3.64
C LYS A 82 16.95 -9.67 2.26
N LEU A 83 16.18 -8.94 1.45
CA LEU A 83 15.86 -9.32 0.08
C LEU A 83 17.06 -9.20 -0.85
N GLU A 84 17.90 -8.19 -0.67
CA GLU A 84 19.15 -8.03 -1.44
C GLU A 84 20.14 -9.15 -1.14
N LEU A 85 20.25 -9.57 0.12
CA LEU A 85 21.14 -10.64 0.57
C LEU A 85 20.62 -12.05 0.26
N ALA A 86 19.37 -12.20 -0.20
CA ALA A 86 18.79 -13.51 -0.47
C ALA A 86 19.31 -14.08 -1.79
N GLU A 87 19.82 -15.31 -1.74
CA GLU A 87 20.49 -15.96 -2.86
C GLU A 87 19.52 -16.73 -3.78
N SER A 88 18.35 -17.12 -3.26
CA SER A 88 17.34 -17.88 -4.01
C SER A 88 15.97 -17.21 -4.10
N ALA A 89 15.20 -17.64 -5.09
CA ALA A 89 13.82 -17.21 -5.29
C ALA A 89 12.92 -17.62 -4.12
N GLU A 90 13.09 -18.84 -3.62
CA GLU A 90 12.34 -19.39 -2.49
C GLU A 90 12.63 -18.62 -1.21
N GLN A 91 13.89 -18.23 -0.99
CA GLN A 91 14.29 -17.44 0.15
C GLN A 91 13.63 -16.05 0.10
N LYS A 92 13.65 -15.38 -1.06
CA LYS A 92 12.97 -14.09 -1.26
C LYS A 92 11.46 -14.20 -1.00
N ILE A 93 10.79 -15.21 -1.56
CA ILE A 93 9.37 -15.48 -1.30
C ILE A 93 9.12 -15.67 0.21
N SER A 94 9.94 -16.48 0.89
CA SER A 94 9.80 -16.76 2.31
C SER A 94 9.94 -15.49 3.15
N ILE A 95 10.94 -14.66 2.86
CA ILE A 95 11.15 -13.37 3.52
C ILE A 95 9.92 -12.47 3.37
N ILE A 96 9.38 -12.34 2.15
CA ILE A 96 8.18 -11.52 1.89
C ILE A 96 6.98 -12.06 2.67
N ARG A 97 6.70 -13.37 2.57
CA ARG A 97 5.51 -13.99 3.20
C ARG A 97 5.53 -13.89 4.72
N ASN A 98 6.71 -14.00 5.33
CA ASN A 98 6.88 -13.98 6.78
C ASN A 98 7.10 -12.56 7.34
N PHE A 99 7.23 -11.55 6.48
CA PHE A 99 7.39 -10.18 6.93
C PHE A 99 6.16 -9.69 7.73
N TYR A 100 6.39 -9.24 8.95
CA TYR A 100 5.36 -8.61 9.78
C TYR A 100 5.23 -7.13 9.41
N ILE A 101 4.09 -6.77 8.82
CA ILE A 101 3.80 -5.38 8.45
C ILE A 101 3.58 -4.58 9.74
N PRO A 102 4.40 -3.56 10.03
CA PRO A 102 4.25 -2.76 11.23
C PRO A 102 2.95 -1.94 11.22
N ASN A 103 2.64 -1.32 12.36
CA ASN A 103 1.38 -0.59 12.54
C ASN A 103 1.54 0.94 12.46
N THR A 104 2.77 1.45 12.31
CA THR A 104 3.01 2.89 12.17
C THR A 104 2.56 3.35 10.79
N LYS A 105 2.24 4.64 10.65
CA LYS A 105 1.84 5.17 9.35
C LYS A 105 3.04 5.10 8.40
N GLU A 106 4.21 5.55 8.85
CA GLU A 106 5.51 5.52 8.20
C GLU A 106 5.83 4.17 7.57
N ASP A 107 5.84 3.11 8.38
CA ASP A 107 6.18 1.77 7.92
C ASP A 107 5.18 1.27 6.87
N ILE A 108 3.89 1.60 7.01
CA ILE A 108 2.87 1.19 6.03
C ILE A 108 3.12 1.88 4.68
N TYR A 109 3.47 3.18 4.66
CA TYR A 109 3.80 3.87 3.39
C TYR A 109 5.03 3.29 2.75
N GLU A 110 6.09 3.16 3.54
CA GLU A 110 7.37 2.67 3.04
C GLU A 110 7.21 1.26 2.47
N PHE A 111 6.46 0.40 3.18
CA PHE A 111 6.17 -0.95 2.71
C PHE A 111 5.32 -0.94 1.44
N VAL A 112 4.28 -0.11 1.32
CA VAL A 112 3.45 -0.04 0.10
C VAL A 112 4.27 0.45 -1.08
N ILE A 113 5.14 1.45 -0.90
CA ILE A 113 6.04 1.94 -1.95
C ILE A 113 7.00 0.84 -2.39
N LEU A 114 7.64 0.15 -1.44
CA LEU A 114 8.54 -0.97 -1.71
C LEU A 114 7.82 -2.13 -2.43
N ALA A 115 6.64 -2.52 -1.94
CA ALA A 115 5.89 -3.63 -2.52
C ALA A 115 5.45 -3.28 -3.95
N THR A 116 4.86 -2.10 -4.16
CA THR A 116 4.36 -1.70 -5.49
C THR A 116 5.49 -1.51 -6.52
N SER A 117 6.70 -1.13 -6.11
CA SER A 117 7.85 -1.04 -7.01
C SER A 117 8.42 -2.42 -7.39
N ASN A 118 8.33 -3.41 -6.50
CA ASN A 118 8.77 -4.78 -6.76
C ASN A 118 7.72 -5.66 -7.43
N MET A 119 6.44 -5.24 -7.47
CA MET A 119 5.35 -5.97 -8.10
C MET A 119 5.43 -5.96 -9.64
N ASN A 120 6.31 -6.79 -10.19
CA ASN A 120 6.31 -7.15 -11.59
C ASN A 120 5.61 -8.50 -11.79
N SER A 121 4.54 -8.53 -12.60
CA SER A 121 3.72 -9.73 -12.80
C SER A 121 4.43 -10.92 -13.47
N TYR A 122 5.63 -10.72 -13.99
CA TYR A 122 6.44 -11.79 -14.59
C TYR A 122 7.43 -12.39 -13.60
N ASN A 123 7.58 -11.79 -12.42
CA ASN A 123 8.48 -12.30 -11.40
C ASN A 123 7.80 -13.38 -10.56
N TYR A 124 8.61 -14.35 -10.12
CA TYR A 124 8.18 -15.48 -9.28
C TYR A 124 7.60 -15.05 -7.92
N ASP A 125 7.95 -13.86 -7.43
CA ASP A 125 7.57 -13.32 -6.12
C ASP A 125 6.31 -12.45 -6.15
N TYR A 126 5.69 -12.25 -7.33
CA TYR A 126 4.52 -11.40 -7.51
C TYR A 126 3.38 -11.73 -6.55
N GLU A 127 3.06 -13.02 -6.37
CA GLU A 127 1.98 -13.47 -5.49
C GLU A 127 2.27 -13.13 -4.01
N ALA A 128 3.52 -13.31 -3.58
CA ALA A 128 3.94 -12.98 -2.22
C ALA A 128 3.78 -11.48 -1.94
N TRP A 129 4.22 -10.64 -2.88
CA TRP A 129 4.03 -9.19 -2.80
C TRP A 129 2.57 -8.77 -2.84
N GLU A 130 1.75 -9.40 -3.68
CA GLU A 130 0.32 -9.09 -3.76
C GLU A 130 -0.40 -9.36 -2.43
N ILE A 131 -0.15 -10.51 -1.81
CA ILE A 131 -0.75 -10.88 -0.52
C ILE A 131 -0.34 -9.87 0.55
N LYS A 132 0.93 -9.49 0.60
CA LYS A 132 1.40 -8.53 1.61
C LYS A 132 0.95 -7.10 1.33
N LEU A 133 0.85 -6.69 0.07
CA LEU A 133 0.28 -5.40 -0.29
C LEU A 133 -1.19 -5.31 0.15
N GLU A 134 -1.95 -6.40 0.00
CA GLU A 134 -3.35 -6.47 0.49
C GLU A 134 -3.41 -6.29 2.01
N GLN A 135 -2.56 -7.01 2.75
CA GLN A 135 -2.47 -6.88 4.21
C GLN A 135 -2.10 -5.45 4.64
N ALA A 136 -1.13 -4.83 3.95
CA ALA A 136 -0.71 -3.45 4.23
C ALA A 136 -1.84 -2.45 3.96
N TYR A 137 -2.56 -2.62 2.85
CA TYR A 137 -3.69 -1.79 2.49
C TYR A 137 -4.83 -1.87 3.51
N GLN A 138 -5.18 -3.08 3.97
CA GLN A 138 -6.20 -3.27 5.02
C GLN A 138 -5.80 -2.59 6.33
N LYS A 139 -4.52 -2.71 6.72
CA LYS A 139 -3.99 -1.97 7.88
C LYS A 139 -4.08 -0.46 7.68
N ALA A 140 -3.73 0.04 6.50
CA ALA A 140 -3.82 1.47 6.18
C ALA A 140 -5.26 1.99 6.33
N VAL A 141 -6.24 1.25 5.79
CA VAL A 141 -7.68 1.58 5.91
C VAL A 141 -8.08 1.69 7.39
N LEU A 142 -7.69 0.73 8.21
CA LEU A 142 -8.03 0.70 9.63
C LEU A 142 -7.29 1.77 10.46
N SER A 143 -6.03 2.04 10.14
CA SER A 143 -5.17 2.94 10.92
C SER A 143 -5.36 4.42 10.57
N PHE A 144 -5.51 4.76 9.29
CA PHE A 144 -5.57 6.15 8.82
C PHE A 144 -6.42 6.34 7.55
N GLY A 145 -7.38 5.46 7.27
CA GLY A 145 -8.18 5.50 6.03
C GLY A 145 -8.98 6.80 5.80
N GLY A 146 -9.31 7.54 6.86
CA GLY A 146 -10.04 8.80 6.78
C GLY A 146 -9.17 10.04 6.50
N THR A 147 -7.86 9.90 6.36
CA THR A 147 -6.94 11.04 6.22
C THR A 147 -6.57 11.32 4.76
N GLN A 148 -6.10 12.54 4.47
CA GLN A 148 -5.67 12.91 3.11
C GLN A 148 -4.48 12.06 2.66
N GLU A 149 -3.59 11.72 3.57
CA GLU A 149 -2.42 10.91 3.29
C GLU A 149 -2.87 9.56 2.68
N PHE A 150 -3.93 8.92 3.20
CA PHE A 150 -4.40 7.61 2.72
C PHE A 150 -4.71 7.60 1.22
N GLN A 151 -5.09 8.76 0.64
CA GLN A 151 -5.39 8.87 -0.79
C GLN A 151 -4.23 8.40 -1.65
N TYR A 152 -2.99 8.71 -1.26
CA TYR A 152 -1.80 8.26 -1.99
C TYR A 152 -1.63 6.74 -1.95
N ILE A 153 -1.83 6.12 -0.79
CA ILE A 153 -1.79 4.65 -0.64
C ILE A 153 -2.88 3.98 -1.48
N ASN A 154 -4.09 4.52 -1.44
CA ASN A 154 -5.19 4.03 -2.25
C ASN A 154 -4.88 4.12 -3.75
N GLN A 155 -4.29 5.22 -4.22
CA GLN A 155 -3.85 5.35 -5.61
C GLN A 155 -2.82 4.30 -6.01
N LEU A 156 -1.78 4.08 -5.19
CA LEU A 156 -0.75 3.07 -5.44
C LEU A 156 -1.36 1.65 -5.48
N TYR A 157 -2.18 1.31 -4.51
CA TYR A 157 -2.87 0.03 -4.43
C TYR A 157 -3.78 -0.21 -5.65
N MET A 158 -4.62 0.76 -6.00
CA MET A 158 -5.53 0.67 -7.14
C MET A 158 -4.79 0.51 -8.46
N LYS A 159 -3.68 1.25 -8.64
CA LYS A 159 -2.82 1.11 -9.83
C LYS A 159 -2.24 -0.30 -9.93
N ALA A 160 -1.70 -0.84 -8.84
CA ALA A 160 -1.16 -2.20 -8.81
C ALA A 160 -2.22 -3.27 -9.15
N LYS A 161 -3.43 -3.14 -8.60
CA LYS A 161 -4.54 -4.07 -8.89
C LYS A 161 -5.09 -3.92 -10.31
N ARG A 162 -5.13 -2.70 -10.86
CA ARG A 162 -5.57 -2.46 -12.24
C ARG A 162 -4.65 -3.13 -13.25
N HIS A 163 -3.34 -3.10 -13.04
CA HIS A 163 -2.38 -3.82 -13.90
C HIS A 163 -2.67 -5.32 -13.94
N LYS A 164 -3.01 -5.95 -12.80
CA LYS A 164 -3.41 -7.36 -12.74
C LYS A 164 -4.68 -7.64 -13.54
N LYS A 165 -5.75 -6.86 -13.28
CA LYS A 165 -7.03 -7.01 -13.99
C LYS A 165 -6.87 -6.84 -15.49
N LEU A 166 -6.12 -5.82 -15.93
CA LEU A 166 -5.86 -5.56 -17.34
C LEU A 166 -5.08 -6.71 -17.99
N LYS A 167 -4.03 -7.23 -17.33
CA LYS A 167 -3.26 -8.37 -17.86
C LYS A 167 -4.08 -9.66 -17.92
N TYR A 168 -4.84 -9.96 -16.87
CA TYR A 168 -5.75 -11.11 -16.88
C TYR A 168 -6.78 -10.98 -18.00
N PHE A 169 -7.39 -9.82 -18.13
CA PHE A 169 -8.35 -9.53 -19.20
C PHE A 169 -7.72 -9.67 -20.60
N ILE A 170 -6.53 -9.10 -20.84
CA ILE A 170 -5.79 -9.26 -22.09
C ILE A 170 -5.47 -10.74 -22.35
N ARG A 171 -5.02 -11.49 -21.34
CA ARG A 171 -4.73 -12.93 -21.46
C ARG A 171 -5.99 -13.74 -21.78
N THR A 172 -7.13 -13.42 -21.17
CA THR A 172 -8.40 -14.08 -21.45
C THR A 172 -8.88 -13.75 -22.87
N ILE A 173 -8.72 -12.50 -23.32
CA ILE A 173 -9.05 -12.12 -24.70
C ILE A 173 -8.15 -12.84 -25.69
N MET A 174 -6.83 -12.74 -25.53
CA MET A 174 -5.85 -13.39 -26.41
C MET A 174 -5.88 -14.91 -26.34
N GLY A 175 -6.33 -15.48 -25.21
CA GLY A 175 -6.53 -16.92 -25.05
C GLY A 175 -7.77 -17.44 -25.77
N SER A 176 -8.76 -16.58 -26.06
CA SER A 176 -9.93 -16.93 -26.84
C SER A 176 -9.71 -16.58 -28.31
N ARG A 177 -9.51 -17.62 -29.14
CA ARG A 177 -9.36 -17.46 -30.59
C ARG A 177 -10.58 -16.76 -31.21
N LEU A 178 -11.79 -17.18 -30.82
CA LEU A 178 -13.05 -16.63 -31.33
C LEU A 178 -13.18 -15.13 -31.01
N LEU A 179 -12.95 -14.74 -29.75
CA LEU A 179 -13.06 -13.34 -29.32
C LEU A 179 -12.01 -12.46 -30.01
N THR A 180 -10.79 -12.97 -30.16
CA THR A 180 -9.71 -12.29 -30.89
C THR A 180 -10.10 -12.04 -32.35
N CYS A 181 -10.72 -13.02 -33.02
CA CYS A 181 -11.23 -12.85 -34.39
C CYS A 181 -12.34 -11.82 -34.49
N LEU A 182 -13.31 -11.86 -33.57
CA LEU A 182 -14.43 -10.92 -33.55
C LEU A 182 -13.94 -9.48 -33.37
N LEU A 183 -12.95 -9.26 -32.49
CA LEU A 183 -12.34 -7.94 -32.29
C LEU A 183 -11.57 -7.46 -33.53
N LEU A 184 -10.73 -8.31 -34.13
CA LEU A 184 -9.99 -7.97 -35.36
C LEU A 184 -10.92 -7.67 -36.54
N GLY A 185 -11.96 -8.49 -36.73
CA GLY A 185 -12.98 -8.28 -37.76
C GLY A 185 -13.76 -6.99 -37.53
N ALA A 186 -14.18 -6.71 -36.28
CA ALA A 186 -14.88 -5.47 -35.94
C ALA A 186 -14.02 -4.23 -36.22
N VAL A 187 -12.73 -4.24 -35.88
CA VAL A 187 -11.80 -3.15 -36.19
C VAL A 187 -11.69 -2.92 -37.71
N GLY A 188 -11.61 -4.00 -38.51
CA GLY A 188 -11.59 -3.89 -39.96
C GLY A 188 -12.88 -3.31 -40.55
N ILE A 189 -14.04 -3.73 -40.06
CA ILE A 189 -15.36 -3.21 -40.48
C ILE A 189 -15.50 -1.72 -40.11
N ILE A 190 -15.06 -1.32 -38.91
CA ILE A 190 -15.07 0.09 -38.49
C ILE A 190 -14.17 0.92 -39.41
N MET A 191 -12.96 0.46 -39.72
CA MET A 191 -12.05 1.16 -40.63
C MET A 191 -12.62 1.29 -42.05
N LEU A 192 -13.31 0.26 -42.55
CA LEU A 192 -13.98 0.27 -43.86
C LEU A 192 -15.13 1.28 -43.90
N THR A 193 -16.02 1.24 -42.91
CA THR A 193 -17.16 2.17 -42.82
C THR A 193 -16.72 3.62 -42.65
N VAL A 194 -15.79 3.89 -41.74
CA VAL A 194 -15.26 5.24 -41.50
C VAL A 194 -14.49 5.77 -42.72
N GLY A 195 -13.63 4.96 -43.32
CA GLY A 195 -12.84 5.37 -44.50
C GLY A 195 -13.72 5.68 -45.71
N SER A 196 -14.74 4.85 -45.98
CA SER A 196 -15.68 5.09 -47.09
C SER A 196 -16.56 6.32 -46.86
N VAL A 197 -17.06 6.55 -45.64
CA VAL A 197 -17.87 7.73 -45.31
C VAL A 197 -17.04 9.01 -45.41
N LEU A 198 -15.85 9.05 -44.80
CA LEU A 198 -14.97 10.22 -44.85
C LEU A 198 -14.45 10.51 -46.25
N GLY A 199 -14.10 9.47 -47.02
CA GLY A 199 -13.71 9.62 -48.43
C GLY A 199 -14.84 10.21 -49.27
N GLY A 200 -16.08 9.78 -49.05
CA GLY A 200 -17.27 10.33 -49.72
C GLY A 200 -17.50 11.81 -49.40
N LEU A 201 -17.33 12.20 -48.13
CA LEU A 201 -17.45 13.59 -47.68
C LEU A 201 -16.34 14.49 -48.19
N SER A 202 -15.16 13.93 -48.49
CA SER A 202 -14.01 14.69 -49.00
C SER A 202 -14.23 15.26 -50.41
N GLY A 203 -15.17 14.73 -51.19
CA GLY A 203 -15.46 15.16 -52.57
C GLY A 203 -14.34 14.90 -53.59
N ASP A 204 -13.16 14.45 -53.15
CA ASP A 204 -12.02 14.09 -53.98
C ASP A 204 -11.92 12.57 -54.12
N LYS A 205 -11.83 12.10 -55.36
CA LYS A 205 -11.69 10.68 -55.69
C LYS A 205 -10.35 10.10 -55.25
N ASN A 206 -9.32 10.94 -55.09
CA ASN A 206 -8.00 10.54 -54.61
C ASN A 206 -7.80 10.85 -53.13
N SER A 207 -8.89 11.06 -52.39
CA SER A 207 -8.83 11.37 -50.97
C SER A 207 -8.12 10.25 -50.18
N PRO A 208 -7.12 10.58 -49.34
CA PRO A 208 -6.41 9.61 -48.52
C PRO A 208 -7.32 8.79 -47.59
N PHE A 209 -8.53 9.26 -47.28
CA PHE A 209 -9.49 8.53 -46.43
C PHE A 209 -9.95 7.20 -47.05
N TYR A 210 -9.98 7.07 -48.37
CA TYR A 210 -10.26 5.78 -49.03
C TYR A 210 -9.16 4.74 -48.77
N MET A 211 -7.92 5.17 -48.51
CA MET A 211 -6.86 4.24 -48.12
C MET A 211 -7.12 3.59 -46.76
N ILE A 212 -7.80 4.29 -45.84
CA ILE A 212 -8.20 3.72 -44.54
C ILE A 212 -9.18 2.57 -44.77
N ALA A 213 -10.11 2.71 -45.73
CA ALA A 213 -11.05 1.64 -46.06
C ALA A 213 -10.35 0.42 -46.70
N LEU A 214 -9.36 0.66 -47.57
CA LEU A 214 -8.52 -0.42 -48.14
C LEU A 214 -7.71 -1.13 -47.06
N ILE A 215 -7.14 -0.40 -46.10
CA ILE A 215 -6.39 -0.98 -44.98
C ILE A 215 -7.31 -1.81 -44.07
N GLY A 216 -8.59 -1.43 -43.95
CA GLY A 216 -9.61 -2.16 -43.20
C GLY A 216 -9.88 -3.60 -43.67
N PHE A 217 -9.54 -3.94 -44.93
CA PHE A 217 -9.68 -5.33 -45.43
C PHE A 217 -8.66 -6.29 -44.81
N PHE A 218 -7.43 -5.83 -44.49
CA PHE A 218 -6.39 -6.70 -43.94
C PHE A 218 -6.78 -7.35 -42.60
N PRO A 219 -7.33 -6.62 -41.61
CA PRO A 219 -7.84 -7.23 -40.37
C PRO A 219 -8.97 -8.23 -40.59
N ILE A 220 -9.87 -8.00 -41.56
CA ILE A 220 -11.00 -8.88 -41.86
C ILE A 220 -10.49 -10.22 -42.43
N VAL A 221 -9.61 -10.15 -43.42
CA VAL A 221 -8.98 -11.35 -44.02
C VAL A 221 -8.11 -12.07 -43.00
N GLY A 222 -7.35 -11.32 -42.20
CA GLY A 222 -6.53 -11.87 -41.11
C GLY A 222 -7.35 -12.60 -40.06
N ALA A 223 -8.52 -12.06 -39.67
CA ALA A 223 -9.43 -12.72 -38.74
C ALA A 223 -9.97 -14.05 -39.32
N PHE A 224 -10.35 -14.06 -40.60
CA PHE A 224 -10.82 -15.28 -41.28
C PHE A 224 -9.72 -16.36 -41.33
N LEU A 225 -8.51 -15.99 -41.74
CA LEU A 225 -7.38 -16.92 -41.81
C LEU A 225 -6.99 -17.47 -40.44
N TYR A 226 -7.11 -16.66 -39.38
CA TYR A 226 -6.80 -17.10 -38.02
C TYR A 226 -7.79 -18.15 -37.48
N VAL A 227 -9.08 -18.07 -37.84
CA VAL A 227 -10.07 -19.13 -37.54
C VAL A 227 -9.71 -20.42 -38.26
N VAL A 228 -9.47 -20.35 -39.57
CA VAL A 228 -9.17 -21.53 -40.42
C VAL A 228 -7.86 -22.21 -40.04
N ALA A 229 -6.87 -21.44 -39.58
CA ALA A 229 -5.65 -22.00 -39.02
C ALA A 229 -5.91 -22.67 -37.66
N GLY A 230 -6.79 -22.10 -36.85
CA GLY A 230 -7.05 -22.59 -35.51
C GLY A 230 -7.79 -23.94 -35.45
N ASP A 231 -8.64 -24.24 -36.42
CA ASP A 231 -9.34 -25.54 -36.48
C ASP A 231 -8.38 -26.69 -36.82
N ARG A 232 -7.28 -26.43 -37.55
CA ARG A 232 -6.27 -27.43 -37.93
C ARG A 232 -5.33 -27.86 -36.81
N ASP A 233 -5.22 -27.08 -35.74
CA ASP A 233 -4.39 -27.43 -34.58
C ASP A 233 -5.13 -28.33 -33.57
N ASN A 234 -6.46 -28.50 -33.73
CA ASN A 234 -7.32 -29.24 -32.80
C ASN A 234 -7.74 -30.64 -33.31
N GLU A 235 -7.30 -31.03 -34.51
CA GLU A 235 -7.39 -32.39 -35.07
C GLU A 235 -6.08 -33.17 -34.86
#